data_AF-Q4C7Q1-F1
#
_entry.id   AF-Q4C7Q1-F1
#
_cell.length_a   1.000
_cell.length_b   1.000
_cell.length_c   1.000
_cell.angle_alpha   90.00
_cell.angle_beta   90.00
_cell.angle_gamma   90.00
#
_symmetry.space_group_name_H-M   'P 1'
#
loop_
_entity.id
_entity.type
_entity.pdbx_description
1 polymer ?
#
loop_
_entity_poly.entity_id
_entity_poly.type
_entity_poly.pdbx_seq_one_letter_code
_entity_poly.pdbx_strand_id
1 'polypeptide(L)'
;MAYFLSRGISLSSPGAEILPFNGLVYQYQGYHQDFLNLWRQIEKRKDYSQLSLNGDNHQFQDFLEGDYEVQECALCRLPIATPTKHMYGLVQLSKNNPPVTYDL
;
A
#
# COMPACT_ATOMS: atom_id res chain seq x y z
N MET A 1 -2.63 1.55 -5.09
CA MET A 1 -2.45 2.72 -4.20
C MET A 1 -3.75 3.43 -3.80
N ALA A 2 -4.54 3.96 -4.74
CA ALA A 2 -5.83 4.61 -4.44
C ALA A 2 -6.73 3.77 -3.50
N TYR A 3 -6.80 2.45 -3.74
CA TYR A 3 -7.58 1.55 -2.88
C TYR A 3 -7.10 1.53 -1.41
N PHE A 4 -5.80 1.53 -1.15
CA PHE A 4 -5.25 1.57 0.22
C PHE A 4 -5.61 2.89 0.94
N LEU A 5 -5.45 4.02 0.24
CA LEU A 5 -5.81 5.34 0.76
C LEU A 5 -7.32 5.44 1.03
N SER A 6 -8.15 4.81 0.21
CA SER A 6 -9.61 4.79 0.41
C SER A 6 -10.04 4.01 1.66
N ARG A 7 -9.14 3.18 2.19
CA ARG A 7 -9.33 2.38 3.41
C ARG A 7 -8.61 2.99 4.61
N GLY A 8 -8.11 4.23 4.49
CA GLY A 8 -7.46 4.97 5.57
C GLY A 8 -6.00 4.64 5.79
N ILE A 9 -5.35 3.91 4.88
CA ILE A 9 -3.91 3.62 4.96
C ILE A 9 -3.14 4.82 4.42
N SER A 10 -2.38 5.47 5.31
CA SER A 10 -1.53 6.63 4.97
C SER A 10 -0.26 6.23 4.23
N LEU A 11 0.39 7.21 3.61
CA LEU A 11 1.71 7.00 3.00
C LEU A 11 2.82 7.32 4.00
N SER A 12 3.95 6.65 3.81
CA SER A 12 5.18 6.82 4.56
C SER A 12 6.31 7.19 3.60
N SER A 13 7.27 7.97 4.08
CA SER A 13 8.52 8.28 3.38
C SER A 13 9.69 7.87 4.28
N PRO A 14 10.80 7.35 3.73
CA PRO A 14 11.98 7.00 4.54
C PRO A 14 12.58 8.18 5.31
N GLY A 15 12.36 9.42 4.83
CA GLY A 15 12.95 10.63 5.38
C GLY A 15 11.95 11.66 5.90
N ALA A 16 10.64 11.37 5.85
CA ALA A 16 9.61 12.31 6.29
C ALA A 16 8.53 11.61 7.14
N GLU A 17 7.83 12.44 7.91
CA GLU A 17 6.66 12.06 8.70
C GLU A 17 5.55 11.45 7.82
N ILE A 18 4.66 10.68 8.45
CA ILE A 18 3.49 10.07 7.80
C ILE A 18 2.74 11.15 7.00
N LEU A 19 2.34 10.82 5.77
CA LEU A 19 1.50 11.67 4.93
C LEU A 19 0.05 11.19 5.05
N PRO A 20 -0.72 11.72 6.02
CA PRO A 20 -2.12 11.36 6.14
C PRO A 20 -2.91 11.89 4.95
N PHE A 21 -3.87 11.10 4.50
CA PHE A 21 -4.88 11.53 3.54
C PHE A 21 -6.26 11.40 4.16
N ASN A 22 -6.93 12.54 4.39
CA ASN A 22 -8.26 12.60 5.00
C ASN A 22 -9.36 13.01 4.00
N GLY A 23 -9.06 12.98 2.70
CA GLY A 23 -10.00 13.35 1.63
C GLY A 23 -10.74 12.15 1.05
N LEU A 24 -11.58 12.40 0.05
CA LEU A 24 -12.23 11.33 -0.71
C LEU A 24 -11.29 10.82 -1.82
N VAL A 25 -11.22 9.50 -1.99
CA VAL A 25 -10.44 8.88 -3.08
C VAL A 25 -11.25 8.74 -4.36
N TYR A 26 -12.46 8.22 -4.23
CA TYR A 26 -13.33 7.90 -5.36
C TYR A 26 -14.55 8.81 -5.34
N GLN A 27 -15.06 9.11 -6.53
CA GLN A 27 -16.38 9.70 -6.75
C GLN A 27 -17.21 8.73 -7.60
N TYR A 28 -18.46 9.07 -7.92
CA TYR A 28 -19.35 8.20 -8.69
C TYR A 28 -18.70 7.65 -9.98
N GLN A 29 -17.91 8.48 -10.66
CA GLN A 29 -17.06 8.06 -11.78
C GLN A 29 -15.63 8.57 -11.61
N GLY A 30 -14.71 7.63 -11.43
CA GLY A 30 -13.27 7.89 -11.35
C GLY A 30 -12.80 8.41 -9.99
N TYR A 31 -11.66 9.10 -10.02
CA TYR A 31 -11.04 9.64 -8.83
C TYR A 31 -11.64 10.99 -8.42
N HIS A 32 -11.79 11.19 -7.12
CA HIS A 32 -12.20 12.47 -6.55
C HIS A 32 -11.05 13.49 -6.60
N GLN A 33 -11.38 14.78 -6.62
CA GLN A 33 -10.40 15.87 -6.77
C GLN A 33 -9.38 15.91 -5.62
N ASP A 34 -9.77 15.55 -4.39
CA ASP A 34 -8.85 15.49 -3.25
C ASP A 34 -7.69 14.53 -3.50
N PHE A 35 -8.01 13.33 -3.99
CA PHE A 35 -7.00 12.34 -4.33
C PHE A 35 -6.14 12.79 -5.51
N LEU A 36 -6.73 13.37 -6.55
CA LEU A 36 -5.96 13.92 -7.68
C LEU A 36 -5.00 15.03 -7.24
N ASN A 37 -5.41 15.87 -6.29
CA ASN A 37 -4.56 16.91 -5.72
C ASN A 37 -3.39 16.32 -4.94
N LEU A 38 -3.66 15.33 -4.08
CA LEU A 38 -2.62 14.58 -3.39
C LEU A 38 -1.66 13.92 -4.39
N TRP A 39 -2.20 13.24 -5.40
CA TRP A 39 -1.40 12.50 -6.38
C TRP A 39 -0.42 13.40 -7.13
N ARG A 40 -0.88 14.58 -7.59
CA ARG A 40 -0.01 15.58 -8.24
C ARG A 40 1.08 16.12 -7.30
N GLN A 41 0.85 16.17 -6.00
CA GLN A 41 1.87 16.57 -5.02
C GLN A 41 2.91 15.46 -4.85
N ILE A 42 2.44 14.21 -4.75
CA ILE A 42 3.29 13.03 -4.61
C ILE A 42 4.20 12.88 -5.83
N GLU A 43 3.68 12.98 -7.06
CA GLU A 43 4.46 12.88 -8.31
C GLU A 43 5.60 13.89 -8.41
N LYS A 44 5.52 15.02 -7.70
CA LYS A 44 6.55 16.05 -7.69
C LYS A 44 7.62 15.84 -6.61
N ARG A 45 7.45 14.86 -5.73
CA ARG A 45 8.39 14.59 -4.65
C ARG A 45 9.66 13.92 -5.17
N LYS A 46 10.81 14.30 -4.59
CA LYS A 46 12.10 13.69 -4.93
C LYS A 46 12.22 12.24 -4.48
N ASP A 47 11.50 11.87 -3.42
CA ASP A 47 11.47 10.54 -2.82
C ASP A 47 10.29 9.67 -3.30
N TYR A 48 9.64 10.05 -4.42
CA TYR A 48 8.45 9.38 -4.95
C TYR A 48 8.58 7.85 -5.02
N SER A 49 9.68 7.34 -5.55
CA SER A 49 9.91 5.90 -5.72
C SER A 49 10.09 5.15 -4.39
N GLN A 50 10.47 5.86 -3.34
CA GLN A 50 10.75 5.30 -2.01
C GLN A 50 9.56 5.43 -1.06
N LEU A 51 8.47 6.07 -1.49
CA LEU A 51 7.26 6.13 -0.69
C LEU A 51 6.72 4.72 -0.46
N SER A 52 6.19 4.45 0.72
CA SER A 52 5.56 3.18 1.05
C SER A 52 4.18 3.40 1.68
N LEU A 53 3.42 2.33 1.82
CA LEU A 53 2.22 2.34 2.65
C LEU A 53 2.63 2.24 4.12
N ASN A 54 1.99 3.02 4.98
CA ASN A 54 2.30 2.96 6.41
C ASN A 54 1.93 1.58 6.98
N GLY A 55 2.89 0.93 7.64
CA GLY A 55 2.75 -0.44 8.15
C GLY A 55 3.02 -1.53 7.11
N ASP A 56 3.49 -1.15 5.91
CA ASP A 56 3.91 -2.06 4.86
C ASP A 56 5.40 -1.86 4.55
N ASN A 57 6.07 -2.94 4.15
CA ASN A 57 7.50 -2.92 3.77
C ASN A 57 7.68 -2.69 2.26
N HIS A 58 6.59 -2.66 1.49
CA HIS A 58 6.62 -2.52 0.03
C HIS A 58 6.69 -1.05 -0.41
N GLN A 59 7.61 -0.76 -1.34
CA GLN A 59 7.80 0.58 -1.88
C GLN A 59 6.86 0.83 -3.07
N PHE A 60 6.57 2.09 -3.36
CA PHE A 60 5.72 2.52 -4.47
C PHE A 60 6.18 1.97 -5.81
N GLN A 61 7.50 1.94 -6.02
CA GLN A 61 8.11 1.39 -7.22
C GLN A 61 7.66 -0.05 -7.50
N ASP A 62 7.60 -0.87 -6.45
CA ASP A 62 7.22 -2.29 -6.53
C ASP A 62 5.78 -2.47 -7.05
N PHE A 63 4.87 -1.58 -6.67
CA PHE A 63 3.49 -1.59 -7.17
C PHE A 63 3.35 -1.12 -8.61
N LEU A 64 4.21 -0.18 -9.04
CA LEU A 64 4.17 0.39 -10.39
C LEU A 64 4.73 -0.57 -11.45
N GLU A 65 5.65 -1.44 -11.05
CA GLU A 65 6.25 -2.46 -11.92
C GLU A 65 5.30 -3.64 -12.21
N GLY A 66 4.13 -3.68 -11.57
CA GLY A 66 3.13 -4.75 -11.78
C GLY A 66 3.46 -6.06 -11.07
N ASP A 67 4.45 -6.04 -10.18
CA ASP A 67 4.95 -7.21 -9.45
C ASP A 67 4.09 -7.55 -8.22
N TYR A 68 2.97 -6.86 -8.00
CA TYR A 68 2.07 -7.05 -6.86
C TYR A 68 0.59 -7.02 -7.26
N GLU A 69 -0.15 -7.97 -6.70
CA GLU A 69 -1.61 -8.01 -6.65
C GLU A 69 -2.10 -7.40 -5.33
N VAL A 70 -3.36 -6.94 -5.32
CA VAL A 70 -4.00 -6.40 -4.12
C VAL A 70 -5.13 -7.34 -3.70
N GLN A 71 -4.97 -7.96 -2.54
CA GLN A 71 -5.99 -8.78 -1.90
C GLN A 71 -6.67 -8.00 -0.76
N GLU A 72 -7.79 -8.51 -0.25
CA GLU A 72 -8.47 -7.93 0.92
C GLU A 72 -8.38 -8.92 2.09
N CYS A 73 -7.95 -8.45 3.27
CA CYS A 73 -7.92 -9.26 4.47
C CYS A 73 -9.35 -9.72 4.83
N ALA A 74 -9.56 -11.03 4.95
CA ALA A 74 -10.86 -11.59 5.29
C ALA A 74 -11.40 -11.14 6.66
N LEU A 75 -10.50 -10.75 7.58
CA LEU A 75 -10.86 -10.34 8.94
C LEU A 75 -11.12 -8.83 9.05
N CYS A 76 -10.15 -8.01 8.68
CA CYS A 76 -10.23 -6.55 8.88
C CYS A 76 -10.66 -5.77 7.63
N ARG A 77 -10.88 -6.44 6.49
CA ARG A 77 -11.25 -5.83 5.20
C ARG A 77 -10.28 -4.76 4.70
N LEU A 78 -9.04 -4.79 5.21
CA LEU A 78 -7.97 -3.92 4.75
C LEU A 78 -7.23 -4.58 3.59
N PRO A 79 -6.78 -3.78 2.61
CA PRO A 79 -6.02 -4.29 1.49
C PRO A 79 -4.64 -4.79 1.91
N ILE A 80 -4.20 -5.87 1.27
CA ILE A 80 -2.92 -6.52 1.45
C ILE A 80 -2.24 -6.56 0.08
N ALA A 81 -1.01 -6.08 0.00
CA ALA A 81 -0.17 -6.27 -1.18
C ALA A 81 0.43 -7.68 -1.17
N THR A 82 0.26 -8.42 -2.26
CA THR A 82 0.82 -9.77 -2.42
C THR A 82 1.63 -9.85 -3.72
N PRO A 83 2.89 -10.30 -3.70
CA PRO A 83 3.68 -10.42 -4.93
C PRO A 83 3.00 -11.31 -5.98
N THR A 84 2.94 -10.88 -7.24
CA THR A 84 2.38 -11.68 -8.36
C THR A 84 3.33 -12.78 -8.82
N LYS A 85 4.64 -12.61 -8.64
CA LYS A 85 5.60 -13.68 -8.88
C LYS A 85 5.43 -14.73 -7.79
N HIS A 86 5.08 -15.95 -8.18
CA HIS A 86 5.00 -17.13 -7.33
C HIS A 86 6.34 -17.38 -6.60
N MET A 87 6.58 -16.66 -5.51
CA MET A 87 7.44 -17.13 -4.45
C MET A 87 6.52 -17.88 -3.49
N TYR A 88 6.71 -19.19 -3.41
CA TYR A 88 6.34 -19.95 -2.23
C TYR A 88 7.03 -19.29 -1.03
N GLY A 89 6.38 -18.34 -0.39
CA GLY A 89 7.07 -17.39 0.49
C GLY A 89 6.12 -16.47 1.24
N LEU A 90 5.39 -17.06 2.19
CA LEU A 90 4.95 -16.44 3.45
C LEU A 90 4.59 -14.94 3.40
N VAL A 91 3.30 -14.64 3.16
CA VAL A 91 2.72 -13.35 3.56
C VAL A 91 2.64 -13.33 5.09
N GLN A 92 3.73 -12.90 5.74
CA GLN A 92 3.73 -12.60 7.17
C GLN A 92 3.01 -11.27 7.38
N LEU A 93 1.73 -11.36 7.76
CA LEU A 93 1.04 -10.24 8.38
C LEU A 93 1.76 -9.92 9.70
N SER A 94 2.60 -8.88 9.68
CA SER A 94 3.25 -8.36 10.88
C SER A 94 2.23 -7.70 11.80
N LYS A 95 1.59 -8.52 12.63
CA LYS A 95 1.25 -8.15 14.01
C LYS A 95 1.68 -9.30 14.90
N ASN A 96 2.97 -9.30 15.28
CA ASN A 96 3.62 -10.26 16.18
C ASN A 96 3.79 -11.68 15.59
N ASN A 97 4.94 -11.93 14.96
CA ASN A 97 5.28 -13.26 14.45
C ASN A 97 5.80 -14.17 15.59
N PRO A 98 5.52 -15.48 15.55
CA PRO A 98 6.61 -16.45 15.67
C PRO A 98 6.66 -17.39 14.45
N PRO A 99 7.83 -18.00 14.18
CA PRO A 99 8.14 -18.64 12.91
C PRO A 99 7.53 -20.04 12.74
N VAL A 100 7.14 -20.29 11.49
CA VAL A 100 7.09 -21.53 10.68
C VAL A 100 7.29 -22.90 11.37
N THR A 101 6.40 -23.85 11.04
CA THR A 101 6.79 -25.24 10.68
C THR A 101 5.88 -25.77 9.59
N TYR A 102 6.48 -26.36 8.55
CA TYR A 102 5.82 -27.20 7.55
C TYR A 102 5.89 -28.64 8.04
N ASP A 103 4.82 -29.42 7.88
CA ASP A 103 4.89 -30.87 7.81
C ASP A 103 4.36 -31.33 6.44
N LEU A 104 5.11 -32.27 5.86
CA LEU A 104 5.04 -32.84 4.51
C LEU A 104 3.66 -33.39 4.13
#